data_AF-A0A0K0GBX4-F1
#
_entry.id   AF-A0A0K0GBX4-F1
#
_cell.length_a   1.000
_cell.length_b   1.000
_cell.length_c   1.000
_cell.angle_alpha   90.00
_cell.angle_beta   90.00
_cell.angle_gamma   90.00
#
_symmetry.space_group_name_H-M   'P 1'
#
loop_
_entity.id
_entity.type
_entity.pdbx_description
1 polymer ?
#
loop_
_entity_poly.entity_id
_entity_poly.type
_entity_poly.pdbx_seq_one_letter_code
_entity_poly.pdbx_strand_id
1 'polypeptide(L)'
;MTQITLIREENTKYTHHDQLAKELIYNFFEEFLEAFFPEVHESVDFSEIRPLSEEVYTDILQGRNRKLDIVIETKLKGEETILIIHVEPQSYVENDFHERMYHYFSLLYNKYQKPILPIAVFSYNEKRNEQDEFSISFPFFHVLTFNFLTLELRKKNWREYIESDNPVAAALLSKMGYTEREKIEVKLEFLKMLVRMKLNPAKQRFITGFFDVYLTLNDQEEEQLMEEIKELDNAEEIFELSNSWERKGMEKGIEKGIEKGIEKGIEKGKMEERQNIAKELLKQGSPVEFVAKVTHLSKEEVEELKGKL
;
A
#
# COMPACT_ATOMS: atom_id res chain seq x y z
N MET A 1 20.20 6.01 37.38
CA MET A 1 19.88 6.95 36.30
C MET A 1 19.99 6.20 34.99
N THR A 2 18.84 5.81 34.46
CA THR A 2 18.68 4.81 33.40
C THR A 2 18.96 5.48 32.06
N GLN A 3 19.97 4.98 31.35
CA GLN A 3 20.28 5.39 29.98
C GLN A 3 19.10 5.04 29.08
N ILE A 4 18.48 6.07 28.49
CA ILE A 4 17.53 5.94 27.40
C ILE A 4 18.36 5.64 26.16
N THR A 5 18.48 4.36 25.82
CA THR A 5 19.00 3.92 24.53
C THR A 5 17.94 4.26 23.48
N LEU A 6 18.22 5.26 22.63
CA LEU A 6 17.44 5.45 21.41
C LEU A 6 17.60 4.19 20.56
N ILE A 7 16.57 3.35 20.56
CA ILE A 7 16.44 2.23 19.63
C ILE A 7 16.16 2.85 18.27
N ARG A 8 17.14 2.71 17.38
CA ARG A 8 17.06 3.10 15.97
C ARG A 8 16.02 2.21 15.31
N GLU A 9 14.97 2.81 14.75
CA GLU A 9 13.96 2.12 13.94
C GLU A 9 14.65 1.36 12.81
N GLU A 10 14.56 0.03 12.81
CA GLU A 10 14.74 -0.72 11.57
C GLU A 10 13.45 -0.57 10.78
N ASN A 11 13.51 0.19 9.68
CA ASN A 11 12.45 0.31 8.70
C ASN A 11 11.91 -1.08 8.34
N THR A 12 10.74 -1.44 8.88
CA THR A 12 9.90 -2.47 8.25
C THR A 12 9.71 -2.02 6.81
N LYS A 13 10.11 -2.84 5.84
CA LYS A 13 9.85 -2.59 4.42
C LYS A 13 8.34 -2.69 4.16
N TYR A 14 7.57 -1.71 4.65
CA TYR A 14 6.27 -1.40 4.05
C TYR A 14 6.58 -0.95 2.64
N THR A 15 6.20 -1.77 1.67
CA THR A 15 6.44 -1.42 0.28
C THR A 15 5.44 -0.33 -0.10
N HIS A 16 5.83 0.53 -1.04
CA HIS A 16 4.90 1.48 -1.67
C HIS A 16 3.63 0.78 -2.21
N HIS A 17 3.73 -0.52 -2.52
CA HIS A 17 2.62 -1.33 -3.01
C HIS A 17 1.56 -1.64 -1.95
N ASP A 18 1.98 -2.04 -0.74
CA ASP A 18 1.06 -2.33 0.36
C ASP A 18 0.29 -1.07 0.76
N GLN A 19 0.97 0.08 0.79
CA GLN A 19 0.34 1.37 1.08
C GLN A 19 -0.73 1.74 0.05
N LEU A 20 -0.46 1.56 -1.25
CA LEU A 20 -1.43 1.83 -2.30
C LEU A 20 -2.66 0.90 -2.21
N ALA A 21 -2.45 -0.38 -1.95
CA ALA A 21 -3.54 -1.35 -1.78
C ALA A 21 -4.40 -1.00 -0.57
N LYS A 22 -3.74 -0.62 0.53
CA LYS A 22 -4.39 -0.14 1.75
C LYS A 22 -5.25 1.10 1.48
N GLU A 23 -4.70 2.11 0.81
CA GLU A 23 -5.44 3.32 0.45
C GLU A 23 -6.63 3.01 -0.47
N LEU A 24 -6.48 2.10 -1.44
CA LEU A 24 -7.58 1.69 -2.31
C LEU A 24 -8.72 1.04 -1.52
N ILE A 25 -8.42 0.03 -0.71
CA ILE A 25 -9.43 -0.68 0.07
C ILE A 25 -10.08 0.26 1.09
N TYR A 26 -9.30 1.15 1.72
CA TYR A 26 -9.84 2.08 2.70
C TYR A 26 -10.81 3.10 2.10
N ASN A 27 -10.46 3.69 0.94
CA ASN A 27 -11.30 4.73 0.30
C ASN A 27 -12.53 4.16 -0.42
N PHE A 28 -12.52 2.86 -0.73
CA PHE A 28 -13.56 2.16 -1.51
C PHE A 28 -13.97 0.86 -0.81
N PHE A 29 -14.15 0.91 0.51
CA PHE A 29 -14.33 -0.28 1.33
C PHE A 29 -15.62 -1.05 1.01
N GLU A 30 -16.73 -0.33 0.81
CA GLU A 30 -18.00 -0.94 0.40
C GLU A 30 -17.86 -1.57 -0.99
N GLU A 31 -17.33 -0.83 -1.95
CA GLU A 31 -17.10 -1.33 -3.32
C GLU A 31 -16.11 -2.52 -3.33
N PHE A 32 -15.15 -2.58 -2.41
CA PHE A 32 -14.24 -3.72 -2.26
C PHE A 32 -14.98 -4.99 -1.80
N LEU A 33 -15.84 -4.88 -0.77
CA LEU A 33 -16.63 -6.01 -0.32
C LEU A 33 -17.65 -6.44 -1.38
N GLU A 34 -18.28 -5.48 -2.07
CA GLU A 34 -19.20 -5.76 -3.17
C GLU A 34 -18.53 -6.62 -4.26
N ALA A 35 -17.31 -6.25 -4.69
CA ALA A 35 -16.63 -6.92 -5.79
C ALA A 35 -16.06 -8.30 -5.42
N PHE A 36 -15.58 -8.48 -4.19
CA PHE A 36 -14.77 -9.65 -3.83
C PHE A 36 -15.38 -10.54 -2.73
N PHE A 37 -16.31 -10.00 -1.95
CA PHE A 37 -16.96 -10.70 -0.83
C PHE A 37 -18.47 -10.38 -0.80
N PRO A 38 -19.23 -10.71 -1.87
CA PRO A 38 -20.62 -10.28 -2.02
C PRO A 38 -21.53 -10.74 -0.86
N GLU A 39 -21.30 -11.94 -0.31
CA GLU A 39 -22.05 -12.44 0.86
C GLU A 39 -21.82 -11.57 2.11
N VAL A 40 -20.60 -11.07 2.29
CA VAL A 40 -20.26 -10.14 3.38
C VAL A 40 -20.91 -8.78 3.11
N HIS A 41 -20.82 -8.27 1.89
CA HIS A 41 -21.44 -7.00 1.49
C HIS A 41 -22.97 -7.01 1.67
N GLU A 42 -23.63 -8.12 1.32
CA GLU A 42 -25.07 -8.26 1.54
C GLU A 42 -25.45 -8.20 3.02
N SER A 43 -24.56 -8.64 3.91
CA SER A 43 -24.79 -8.79 5.34
C SER A 43 -24.36 -7.59 6.20
N VAL A 44 -23.57 -6.64 5.66
CA VAL A 44 -22.97 -5.52 6.40
C VAL A 44 -23.70 -4.20 6.17
N ASP A 45 -23.97 -3.44 7.23
CA ASP A 45 -24.56 -2.11 7.16
C ASP A 45 -23.50 -1.01 6.97
N PHE A 46 -23.44 -0.47 5.76
CA PHE A 46 -22.50 0.58 5.36
C PHE A 46 -22.92 2.01 5.76
N SER A 47 -24.09 2.19 6.38
CA SER A 47 -24.52 3.52 6.85
C SER A 47 -23.72 4.02 8.05
N GLU A 48 -23.17 3.11 8.84
CA GLU A 48 -22.33 3.38 10.01
C GLU A 48 -21.00 2.63 9.91
N ILE A 49 -20.03 3.26 9.24
CA ILE A 49 -18.66 2.75 9.12
C ILE A 49 -17.73 3.60 9.98
N ARG A 50 -17.02 2.95 10.91
CA ARG A 50 -16.05 3.60 11.77
C ARG A 50 -14.66 2.97 11.61
N PRO A 51 -13.73 3.65 10.94
CA PRO A 51 -12.32 3.30 11.00
C PRO A 51 -11.83 3.29 12.45
N LEU A 52 -11.26 2.17 12.88
CA LEU A 52 -10.54 2.09 14.15
C LEU A 52 -9.10 2.55 13.88
N SER A 53 -8.57 3.40 14.77
CA SER A 53 -7.25 4.03 14.59
C SER A 53 -6.16 3.00 14.28
N GLU A 54 -5.20 3.34 13.40
CA GLU A 54 -4.03 2.51 13.10
C GLU A 54 -3.29 2.12 14.38
N GLU A 55 -3.45 0.87 14.80
CA GLU A 55 -2.81 0.38 16.01
C GLU A 55 -1.37 0.00 15.70
N VAL A 56 -0.42 0.66 16.35
CA VAL A 56 0.96 0.19 16.40
C VAL A 56 1.01 -0.89 17.48
N TYR A 57 1.08 -2.16 17.05
CA TYR A 57 1.43 -3.23 17.96
C TYR A 57 2.93 -3.47 17.85
N THR A 58 3.63 -3.31 18.96
CA THR A 58 4.95 -3.90 19.09
C THR A 58 4.74 -5.40 19.16
N ASP A 59 5.13 -6.12 18.12
CA ASP A 59 5.18 -7.57 18.19
C ASP A 59 6.30 -7.93 19.17
N ILE A 60 5.93 -8.13 20.44
CA ILE A 60 6.86 -8.41 21.54
C ILE A 60 7.65 -9.70 21.25
N LEU A 61 7.14 -10.58 20.38
CA LEU A 61 7.76 -11.85 20.02
C LEU A 61 8.89 -11.70 18.98
N GLN A 62 8.81 -10.74 18.06
CA GLN A 62 9.83 -10.51 17.02
C GLN A 62 10.57 -9.17 17.15
N GLY A 63 10.21 -8.31 18.11
CA GLY A 63 10.83 -6.98 18.28
C GLY A 63 10.54 -6.01 17.14
N ARG A 64 9.50 -6.28 16.33
CA ARG A 64 9.09 -5.44 15.20
C ARG A 64 7.85 -4.65 15.57
N ASN A 65 7.88 -3.34 15.41
CA ASN A 65 6.67 -2.53 15.43
C ASN A 65 5.94 -2.73 14.11
N ARG A 66 4.72 -3.28 14.14
CA ARG A 66 3.86 -3.43 12.96
C ARG A 66 2.54 -2.72 13.21
N LYS A 67 2.05 -2.02 12.20
CA LYS A 67 0.74 -1.37 12.25
C LYS A 67 -0.29 -2.31 11.64
N LEU A 68 -1.49 -2.39 12.23
CA LEU A 68 -2.59 -3.02 11.52
C LEU A 68 -2.99 -2.17 10.32
N ASP A 69 -3.24 -2.81 9.19
CA ASP A 69 -3.44 -2.09 7.94
C ASP A 69 -4.82 -1.47 7.86
N ILE A 70 -5.90 -2.26 7.90
CA ILE A 70 -7.27 -1.74 7.86
C ILE A 70 -8.11 -2.43 8.91
N VAL A 71 -8.68 -1.64 9.82
CA VAL A 71 -9.59 -2.13 10.86
C VAL A 71 -10.82 -1.24 10.86
N ILE A 72 -11.96 -1.80 10.50
CA ILE A 72 -13.22 -1.08 10.34
C ILE A 72 -14.28 -1.69 11.24
N GLU A 73 -14.89 -0.86 12.07
CA GLU A 73 -16.07 -1.21 12.87
C GLU A 73 -17.34 -0.87 12.09
N THR A 74 -18.28 -1.82 12.05
CA THR A 74 -19.57 -1.70 11.35
C THR A 74 -20.60 -2.63 12.01
N LYS A 75 -21.83 -2.70 11.46
CA LYS A 75 -22.94 -3.52 11.98
C LYS A 75 -23.36 -4.57 10.96
N LEU A 76 -23.96 -5.66 11.44
CA LEU A 76 -24.70 -6.57 10.58
C LEU A 76 -26.08 -5.96 10.24
N LYS A 77 -26.53 -6.12 8.99
CA LYS A 77 -27.86 -5.67 8.58
C LYS A 77 -28.94 -6.40 9.37
N GLY A 78 -29.88 -5.64 9.91
CA GLY A 78 -31.02 -6.19 10.64
C GLY A 78 -30.70 -6.68 12.05
N GLU A 79 -29.47 -6.50 12.53
CA GLU A 79 -29.05 -6.83 13.89
C GLU A 79 -28.35 -5.64 14.56
N GLU A 80 -28.39 -5.59 15.90
CA GLU A 80 -27.60 -4.63 16.69
C GLU A 80 -26.14 -5.12 16.88
N THR A 81 -25.76 -6.23 16.25
CA THR A 81 -24.44 -6.85 16.37
C THR A 81 -23.40 -5.98 15.68
N ILE A 82 -22.50 -5.37 16.47
CA ILE A 82 -21.33 -4.65 15.97
C ILE A 82 -20.22 -5.67 15.68
N LEU A 83 -19.64 -5.61 14.49
CA LEU A 83 -18.47 -6.40 14.10
C LEU A 83 -17.30 -5.51 13.69
N ILE A 84 -16.11 -6.10 13.68
CA ILE A 84 -14.90 -5.50 13.15
C ILE A 84 -14.48 -6.28 11.91
N ILE A 85 -14.23 -5.60 10.80
CA ILE A 85 -13.60 -6.18 9.61
C ILE A 85 -12.14 -5.75 9.62
N HIS A 86 -11.25 -6.74 9.66
CA HIS A 86 -9.81 -6.54 9.60
C HIS A 86 -9.31 -6.99 8.22
N VAL A 87 -8.73 -6.08 7.46
CA VAL A 87 -8.16 -6.38 6.14
C VAL A 87 -6.65 -6.16 6.17
N GLU A 88 -5.90 -7.20 5.77
CA GLU A 88 -4.44 -7.21 5.70
C GLU A 88 -4.00 -7.43 4.23
N PRO A 89 -3.62 -6.36 3.51
CA PRO A 89 -2.97 -6.47 2.20
C PRO A 89 -1.53 -7.00 2.32
N GLN A 90 -1.13 -7.86 1.38
CA GLN A 90 0.20 -8.47 1.37
C GLN A 90 0.74 -8.59 -0.06
N SER A 91 1.77 -7.81 -0.39
CA SER A 91 2.40 -7.80 -1.71
C SER A 91 3.62 -8.74 -1.86
N TYR A 92 4.06 -9.40 -0.79
CA TYR A 92 5.21 -10.30 -0.79
C TYR A 92 4.90 -11.61 -0.07
N VAL A 93 5.63 -12.67 -0.42
CA VAL A 93 5.47 -14.00 0.19
C VAL A 93 6.03 -13.99 1.62
N GLU A 94 5.26 -14.49 2.58
CA GLU A 94 5.64 -14.67 3.97
C GLU A 94 5.08 -16.01 4.48
N ASN A 95 5.96 -16.91 4.94
CA ASN A 95 5.58 -18.28 5.26
C ASN A 95 4.68 -18.38 6.51
N ASP A 96 4.86 -17.46 7.44
CA ASP A 96 4.19 -17.35 8.74
C ASP A 96 3.02 -16.36 8.73
N PHE A 97 2.51 -16.00 7.55
CA PHE A 97 1.42 -15.03 7.40
C PHE A 97 0.11 -15.47 8.11
N HIS A 98 -0.25 -16.75 8.05
CA HIS A 98 -1.46 -17.28 8.69
C HIS A 98 -1.39 -17.22 10.23
N GLU A 99 -0.22 -17.48 10.81
CA GLU A 99 0.05 -17.28 12.25
C GLU A 99 -0.01 -15.79 12.61
N ARG A 100 0.54 -14.92 11.77
CA ARG A 100 0.43 -13.45 11.94
C ARG A 100 -1.02 -12.99 11.97
N MET A 101 -1.86 -13.49 11.06
CA MET A 101 -3.29 -13.18 11.05
C MET A 101 -3.98 -13.60 12.35
N TYR A 102 -3.63 -14.76 12.93
CA TYR A 102 -4.13 -15.18 14.23
C TYR A 102 -3.68 -14.26 15.37
N HIS A 103 -2.43 -13.81 15.37
CA HIS A 103 -1.93 -12.85 16.36
C HIS A 103 -2.67 -11.51 16.28
N TYR A 104 -2.87 -10.97 15.07
CA TYR A 104 -3.64 -9.74 14.87
C TYR A 104 -5.09 -9.88 15.35
N PHE A 105 -5.75 -10.98 14.97
CA PHE A 105 -7.09 -11.29 15.47
C PHE A 105 -7.14 -11.34 17.00
N SER A 106 -6.17 -12.01 17.63
CA SER A 106 -6.13 -12.18 19.09
C SER A 106 -5.94 -10.85 19.82
N LEU A 107 -5.09 -9.95 19.29
CA LEU A 107 -4.88 -8.61 19.84
C LEU A 107 -6.14 -7.73 19.72
N LEU A 108 -6.75 -7.72 18.53
CA LEU A 108 -7.99 -7.00 18.27
C LEU A 108 -9.13 -7.51 19.17
N TYR A 109 -9.29 -8.83 19.28
CA TYR A 109 -10.35 -9.44 20.06
C TYR A 109 -10.18 -9.14 21.55
N ASN A 110 -8.96 -9.23 22.07
CA ASN A 110 -8.66 -8.89 23.45
C ASN A 110 -8.98 -7.43 23.79
N LYS A 111 -8.75 -6.51 22.85
CA LYS A 111 -8.99 -5.08 23.04
C LYS A 111 -10.47 -4.71 22.92
N TYR A 112 -11.13 -5.15 21.87
CA TYR A 112 -12.48 -4.68 21.52
C TYR A 112 -13.59 -5.59 22.02
N GLN A 113 -13.31 -6.87 22.24
CA GLN A 113 -14.28 -7.89 22.66
C GLN A 113 -15.52 -7.94 21.74
N LYS A 114 -15.30 -7.77 20.44
CA LYS A 114 -16.33 -7.81 19.38
C LYS A 114 -16.01 -8.93 18.39
N PRO A 115 -17.02 -9.50 17.71
CA PRO A 115 -16.79 -10.38 16.56
C PRO A 115 -15.89 -9.69 15.53
N ILE A 116 -14.90 -10.43 15.01
CA ILE A 116 -13.97 -9.93 13.99
C ILE A 116 -14.02 -10.85 12.77
N LEU A 117 -14.16 -10.25 11.58
CA LEU A 117 -13.99 -10.92 10.30
C LEU A 117 -12.61 -10.56 9.73
N PRO A 118 -11.64 -11.48 9.80
CA PRO A 118 -10.33 -11.29 9.19
C PRO A 118 -10.34 -11.60 7.69
N ILE A 119 -9.72 -10.73 6.89
CA ILE A 119 -9.58 -10.83 5.44
C ILE A 119 -8.12 -10.59 5.06
N ALA A 120 -7.53 -11.48 4.29
CA ALA A 120 -6.20 -11.32 3.70
C ALA A 120 -6.30 -11.04 2.20
N VAL A 121 -5.55 -10.05 1.70
CA VAL A 121 -5.51 -9.69 0.27
C VAL A 121 -4.11 -9.89 -0.28
N PHE A 122 -3.93 -10.91 -1.10
CA PHE A 122 -2.64 -11.27 -1.68
C PHE A 122 -2.48 -10.71 -3.10
N SER A 123 -1.42 -9.92 -3.30
CA SER A 123 -1.21 -9.16 -4.55
C SER A 123 0.14 -9.41 -5.25
N TYR A 124 0.89 -10.45 -4.89
CA TYR A 124 2.12 -10.82 -5.60
C TYR A 124 1.83 -11.49 -6.95
N ASN A 125 2.83 -11.50 -7.84
CA ASN A 125 2.65 -11.88 -9.25
C ASN A 125 2.59 -13.42 -9.49
N GLU A 126 2.87 -14.22 -8.48
CA GLU A 126 2.91 -15.68 -8.54
C GLU A 126 1.56 -16.30 -8.14
N LYS A 127 1.17 -17.40 -8.79
CA LYS A 127 0.06 -18.22 -8.32
C LYS A 127 0.57 -19.15 -7.21
N ARG A 128 0.08 -18.94 -6.00
CA ARG A 128 0.42 -19.76 -4.81
C ARG A 128 -0.86 -20.33 -4.22
N ASN A 129 -0.76 -21.26 -3.30
CA ASN A 129 -1.88 -21.63 -2.44
C ASN A 129 -1.49 -21.17 -1.04
N GLU A 130 -2.01 -20.00 -0.64
CA GLU A 130 -1.79 -19.52 0.71
C GLU A 130 -2.67 -20.29 1.68
N GLN A 131 -2.17 -20.44 2.90
CA GLN A 131 -2.95 -21.01 3.99
C GLN A 131 -3.96 -19.96 4.46
N ASP A 132 -5.21 -20.36 4.62
CA ASP A 132 -6.34 -19.57 5.13
C ASP A 132 -6.70 -19.94 6.57
N GLU A 133 -5.87 -20.79 7.20
CA GLU A 133 -6.07 -21.27 8.56
C GLU A 133 -4.79 -21.31 9.40
N PHE A 134 -4.95 -21.16 10.70
CA PHE A 134 -3.93 -21.44 11.71
C PHE A 134 -4.53 -22.35 12.78
N SER A 135 -3.87 -23.46 13.07
CA SER A 135 -4.38 -24.47 14.00
C SER A 135 -3.36 -24.79 15.10
N ILE A 136 -3.82 -24.79 16.35
CA ILE A 136 -3.04 -25.29 17.49
C ILE A 136 -3.61 -26.66 17.88
N SER A 137 -2.80 -27.70 17.75
CA SER A 137 -3.21 -29.07 18.07
C SER A 137 -2.07 -29.88 18.69
N PHE A 138 -2.45 -30.83 19.54
CA PHE A 138 -1.60 -31.83 20.16
C PHE A 138 -2.12 -33.22 19.78
N PRO A 139 -1.30 -34.29 19.88
CA PRO A 139 -1.74 -35.66 19.55
C PRO A 139 -3.00 -36.14 20.28
N PHE A 140 -3.33 -35.52 21.42
CA PHE A 140 -4.44 -35.90 22.29
C PHE A 140 -5.54 -34.84 22.37
N PHE A 141 -5.38 -33.66 21.76
CA PHE A 141 -6.33 -32.56 21.92
C PHE A 141 -6.18 -31.49 20.82
N HIS A 142 -7.30 -31.07 20.26
CA HIS A 142 -7.37 -29.93 19.33
C HIS A 142 -7.74 -28.66 20.12
N VAL A 143 -6.88 -27.64 20.11
CA VAL A 143 -7.07 -26.43 20.91
C VAL A 143 -7.93 -25.42 20.16
N LEU A 144 -7.54 -25.09 18.93
CA LEU A 144 -8.23 -24.11 18.10
C LEU A 144 -7.88 -24.31 16.63
N THR A 145 -8.84 -23.96 15.77
CA THR A 145 -8.63 -23.60 14.38
C THR A 145 -9.14 -22.18 14.21
N PHE A 146 -8.27 -21.32 13.71
CA PHE A 146 -8.57 -19.96 13.30
C PHE A 146 -8.62 -19.91 11.79
N ASN A 147 -9.69 -19.32 11.22
CA ASN A 147 -9.86 -19.15 9.78
C ASN A 147 -9.99 -17.67 9.43
N PHE A 148 -9.61 -17.33 8.20
CA PHE A 148 -9.81 -16.00 7.62
C PHE A 148 -10.17 -16.10 6.15
N LEU A 149 -10.80 -15.06 5.62
CA LEU A 149 -11.12 -14.99 4.20
C LEU A 149 -9.89 -14.59 3.41
N THR A 150 -9.71 -15.15 2.20
CA THR A 150 -8.58 -14.84 1.33
C THR A 150 -9.02 -14.31 -0.02
N LEU A 151 -8.37 -13.24 -0.48
CA LEU A 151 -8.46 -12.75 -1.85
C LEU A 151 -7.08 -12.87 -2.53
N GLU A 152 -6.92 -13.88 -3.38
CA GLU A 152 -5.70 -14.08 -4.18
C GLU A 152 -5.88 -13.48 -5.57
N LEU A 153 -5.44 -12.24 -5.77
CA LEU A 153 -5.73 -11.47 -6.98
C LEU A 153 -5.22 -12.18 -8.24
N ARG A 154 -4.02 -12.77 -8.20
CA ARG A 154 -3.43 -13.47 -9.34
C ARG A 154 -4.22 -14.71 -9.79
N LYS A 155 -5.11 -15.25 -8.95
CA LYS A 155 -6.02 -16.35 -9.28
C LYS A 155 -7.32 -15.88 -9.91
N LYS A 156 -7.69 -14.62 -9.77
CA LYS A 156 -8.90 -14.04 -10.36
C LYS A 156 -8.68 -13.78 -11.85
N ASN A 157 -9.57 -14.27 -12.69
CA ASN A 157 -9.53 -13.95 -14.11
C ASN A 157 -10.09 -12.54 -14.30
N TRP A 158 -9.26 -11.64 -14.81
CA TRP A 158 -9.61 -10.23 -14.99
C TRP A 158 -10.88 -10.03 -15.84
N ARG A 159 -11.14 -10.90 -16.82
CA ARG A 159 -12.35 -10.84 -17.67
C ARG A 159 -13.66 -11.06 -16.94
N GLU A 160 -13.63 -11.67 -15.75
CA GLU A 160 -14.84 -11.82 -14.92
C GLU A 160 -15.27 -10.48 -14.30
N TYR A 161 -14.40 -9.47 -14.33
CA TYR A 161 -14.59 -8.20 -13.65
C TYR A 161 -14.76 -6.99 -14.59
N ILE A 162 -14.52 -7.13 -15.89
CA ILE A 162 -14.54 -6.00 -16.84
C ILE A 162 -15.93 -5.38 -17.05
N GLU A 163 -16.99 -6.15 -16.80
CA GLU A 163 -18.37 -5.68 -16.86
C GLU A 163 -18.88 -5.18 -15.50
N SER A 164 -18.06 -5.27 -14.44
CA SER A 164 -18.43 -4.66 -13.17
C SER A 164 -18.28 -3.15 -13.28
N ASP A 165 -19.33 -2.40 -12.96
CA ASP A 165 -19.22 -0.94 -12.79
C ASP A 165 -18.70 -0.63 -11.38
N ASN A 166 -17.58 -1.28 -11.00
CA ASN A 166 -16.97 -1.21 -9.69
C ASN A 166 -15.53 -0.65 -9.75
N PRO A 167 -15.23 0.44 -9.01
CA PRO A 167 -13.93 1.12 -9.09
C PRO A 167 -12.77 0.28 -8.56
N VAL A 168 -12.99 -0.55 -7.53
CA VAL A 168 -11.95 -1.39 -6.93
C VAL A 168 -11.59 -2.52 -7.87
N ALA A 169 -12.60 -3.16 -8.46
CA ALA A 169 -12.39 -4.17 -9.50
C ALA A 169 -11.57 -3.58 -10.66
N ALA A 170 -11.95 -2.39 -11.15
CA ALA A 170 -11.22 -1.70 -12.22
C ALA A 170 -9.74 -1.45 -11.87
N ALA A 171 -9.44 -0.91 -10.67
CA ALA A 171 -8.06 -0.72 -10.22
C ALA A 171 -7.27 -2.03 -10.13
N LEU A 172 -7.90 -3.08 -9.57
CA LEU A 172 -7.24 -4.36 -9.29
C LEU A 172 -7.11 -5.26 -10.52
N LEU A 173 -7.75 -4.96 -11.66
CA LEU A 173 -7.49 -5.66 -12.93
C LEU A 173 -6.00 -5.75 -13.23
N SER A 174 -5.24 -4.69 -12.94
CA SER A 174 -3.78 -4.61 -13.08
C SER A 174 -2.99 -5.62 -12.22
N LYS A 175 -3.63 -6.24 -11.24
CA LYS A 175 -3.06 -7.27 -10.35
C LYS A 175 -3.71 -8.64 -10.50
N MET A 176 -4.74 -8.76 -11.33
CA MET A 176 -5.44 -10.01 -11.60
C MET A 176 -4.64 -10.93 -12.54
N GLY A 177 -5.16 -12.13 -12.76
CA GLY A 177 -4.58 -13.13 -13.65
C GLY A 177 -4.80 -12.81 -15.13
N TYR A 178 -3.91 -12.04 -15.74
CA TYR A 178 -3.76 -11.86 -17.19
C TYR A 178 -2.37 -12.28 -17.68
N THR A 179 -2.26 -12.57 -18.98
CA THR A 179 -1.02 -12.87 -19.70
C THR A 179 -0.41 -11.62 -20.34
N GLU A 180 0.89 -11.64 -20.62
CA GLU A 180 1.58 -10.48 -21.25
C GLU A 180 0.92 -10.02 -22.56
N ARG A 181 0.35 -10.94 -23.34
CA ARG A 181 -0.35 -10.62 -24.60
C ARG A 181 -1.67 -9.90 -24.40
N GLU A 182 -2.26 -10.02 -23.22
CA GLU A 182 -3.55 -9.43 -22.87
C GLU A 182 -3.39 -8.04 -22.23
N LYS A 183 -2.15 -7.57 -22.00
CA LYS A 183 -1.90 -6.28 -21.34
C LYS A 183 -2.64 -5.10 -21.97
N ILE A 184 -2.62 -5.02 -23.30
CA ILE A 184 -3.30 -3.98 -24.08
C ILE A 184 -4.81 -4.09 -23.88
N GLU A 185 -5.36 -5.30 -23.98
CA GLU A 185 -6.79 -5.59 -23.76
C GLU A 185 -7.22 -5.20 -22.34
N VAL A 186 -6.42 -5.53 -21.32
CA VAL A 186 -6.70 -5.18 -19.91
C VAL A 186 -6.73 -3.66 -19.74
N LYS A 187 -5.78 -2.93 -20.34
CA LYS A 187 -5.74 -1.46 -20.29
C LYS A 187 -6.94 -0.85 -21.02
N LEU A 188 -7.31 -1.39 -22.19
CA LEU A 188 -8.46 -0.95 -22.96
C LEU A 188 -9.77 -1.12 -22.17
N GLU A 189 -9.99 -2.31 -21.61
CA GLU A 189 -11.19 -2.58 -20.81
C GLU A 189 -11.24 -1.74 -19.54
N PHE A 190 -10.10 -1.52 -18.89
CA PHE A 190 -10.00 -0.56 -17.79
C PHE A 190 -10.47 0.85 -18.19
N LEU A 191 -10.02 1.35 -19.34
CA LEU A 191 -10.45 2.67 -19.84
C LEU A 191 -11.96 2.69 -20.13
N LYS A 192 -12.51 1.63 -20.73
CA LYS A 192 -13.95 1.50 -20.96
C LYS A 192 -14.74 1.52 -19.64
N MET A 193 -14.29 0.80 -18.62
CA MET A 193 -14.91 0.82 -17.28
C MET A 193 -14.96 2.23 -16.70
N LEU A 194 -13.88 3.02 -16.82
CA LEU A 194 -13.85 4.40 -16.33
C LEU A 194 -14.89 5.29 -17.02
N VAL A 195 -15.05 5.14 -18.34
CA VAL A 195 -16.06 5.88 -19.11
C VAL A 195 -17.47 5.49 -18.67
N ARG A 196 -17.76 4.19 -18.51
CA ARG A 196 -19.09 3.72 -18.07
C ARG A 196 -19.46 4.21 -16.67
N MET A 197 -18.54 4.07 -15.70
CA MET A 197 -18.81 4.42 -14.29
C MET A 197 -19.01 5.91 -14.04
N LYS A 198 -18.48 6.80 -14.91
CA LYS A 198 -18.56 8.27 -14.77
C LYS A 198 -18.19 8.74 -13.36
N LEU A 199 -17.08 8.21 -12.83
CA LEU A 199 -16.59 8.54 -11.50
C LEU A 199 -16.29 10.03 -11.38
N ASN A 200 -16.39 10.57 -10.16
CA ASN A 200 -15.93 11.92 -9.92
C ASN A 200 -14.41 12.04 -10.20
N PRO A 201 -13.92 13.24 -10.56
CA PRO A 201 -12.53 13.39 -11.00
C PRO A 201 -11.48 12.95 -9.97
N ALA A 202 -11.79 13.00 -8.67
CA ALA A 202 -10.84 12.58 -7.63
C ALA A 202 -10.75 11.05 -7.51
N LYS A 203 -11.90 10.36 -7.41
CA LYS A 203 -11.97 8.89 -7.40
C LYS A 203 -11.34 8.32 -8.67
N GLN A 204 -11.69 8.87 -9.82
CA GLN A 204 -11.14 8.43 -11.11
C GLN A 204 -9.61 8.55 -11.16
N ARG A 205 -9.05 9.69 -10.75
CA ARG A 205 -7.59 9.89 -10.69
C ARG A 205 -6.90 8.89 -9.77
N PHE A 206 -7.52 8.58 -8.64
CA PHE A 206 -6.98 7.61 -7.70
C PHE A 206 -6.93 6.21 -8.32
N ILE A 207 -8.04 5.76 -8.92
CA ILE A 207 -8.15 4.46 -9.59
C ILE A 207 -7.15 4.33 -10.76
N THR A 208 -7.07 5.33 -11.62
CA THR A 208 -6.07 5.38 -12.72
C THR A 208 -4.65 5.36 -12.19
N GLY A 209 -4.34 6.22 -11.20
CA GLY A 209 -3.01 6.26 -10.60
C GLY A 209 -2.60 4.95 -9.94
N PHE A 210 -3.54 4.22 -9.34
CA PHE A 210 -3.30 2.87 -8.83
C PHE A 210 -3.00 1.90 -9.98
N PHE A 211 -3.87 1.85 -10.99
CA PHE A 211 -3.76 0.91 -12.10
C PHE A 211 -2.42 1.05 -12.86
N ASP A 212 -2.02 2.29 -13.15
CA ASP A 212 -0.81 2.60 -13.92
C ASP A 212 0.50 2.25 -13.20
N VAL A 213 0.48 2.15 -11.87
CA VAL A 213 1.64 1.68 -11.09
C VAL A 213 1.95 0.21 -11.37
N TYR A 214 0.93 -0.58 -11.70
CA TYR A 214 1.06 -2.04 -11.85
C TYR A 214 1.00 -2.53 -13.28
N LEU A 215 0.29 -1.81 -14.17
CA LEU A 215 0.23 -2.12 -15.59
C LEU A 215 0.71 -0.94 -16.42
N THR A 216 1.96 -1.03 -16.85
CA THR A 216 2.61 -0.09 -17.79
C THR A 216 2.71 -0.74 -19.17
N LEU A 217 2.33 0.01 -20.19
CA LEU A 217 2.57 -0.34 -21.58
C LEU A 217 3.87 0.35 -22.06
N ASN A 218 4.56 -0.27 -23.01
CA ASN A 218 5.66 0.37 -23.73
C ASN A 218 5.14 1.19 -24.92
N ASP A 219 6.01 1.99 -25.55
CA ASP A 219 5.62 2.89 -26.65
C ASP A 219 4.89 2.18 -27.81
N GLN A 220 5.27 0.94 -28.17
CA GLN A 220 4.60 0.17 -29.22
C GLN A 220 3.22 -0.34 -28.77
N GLU A 221 3.12 -0.78 -27.51
CA GLU A 221 1.86 -1.22 -26.92
C GLU A 221 0.87 -0.05 -26.76
N GLU A 222 1.36 1.14 -26.40
CA GLU A 222 0.56 2.37 -26.34
C GLU A 222 0.09 2.79 -27.74
N GLU A 223 0.94 2.73 -28.76
CA GLU A 223 0.53 3.03 -30.15
C GLU A 223 -0.56 2.07 -30.61
N GLN A 224 -0.41 0.77 -30.35
CA GLN A 224 -1.43 -0.23 -30.66
C GLN A 224 -2.74 0.03 -29.89
N LEU A 225 -2.67 0.34 -28.59
CA LEU A 225 -3.84 0.69 -27.80
C LEU A 225 -4.58 1.89 -28.41
N MET A 226 -3.85 2.91 -28.85
CA MET A 226 -4.42 4.10 -29.45
C MET A 226 -5.05 3.81 -30.82
N GLU A 227 -4.53 2.87 -31.61
CA GLU A 227 -5.19 2.39 -32.81
C GLU A 227 -6.49 1.65 -32.49
N GLU A 228 -6.49 0.76 -31.50
CA GLU A 228 -7.69 0.04 -31.06
C GLU A 228 -8.78 0.99 -30.55
N ILE A 229 -8.42 2.06 -29.84
CA ILE A 229 -9.38 3.07 -29.34
C ILE A 229 -10.02 3.84 -30.50
N LYS A 230 -9.29 4.17 -31.58
CA LYS A 230 -9.84 4.95 -32.71
C LYS A 230 -11.01 4.26 -33.41
N GLU A 231 -11.03 2.94 -33.39
CA GLU A 231 -12.07 2.13 -34.02
C GLU A 231 -13.34 1.99 -33.15
N LEU A 232 -13.34 2.55 -31.93
CA LEU A 232 -14.49 2.51 -31.02
C LEU A 232 -15.43 3.69 -31.21
N ASP A 233 -16.73 3.44 -31.03
CA ASP A 233 -17.77 4.50 -31.11
C ASP A 233 -17.60 5.59 -30.04
N ASN A 234 -17.02 5.26 -28.89
CA ASN A 234 -16.76 6.16 -27.77
C ASN A 234 -15.29 6.61 -27.67
N ALA A 235 -14.56 6.60 -28.79
CA ALA A 235 -13.14 6.97 -28.85
C ALA A 235 -12.87 8.35 -28.25
N GLU A 236 -13.73 9.34 -28.52
CA GLU A 236 -13.56 10.72 -28.04
C GLU A 236 -13.54 10.80 -26.50
N GLU A 237 -14.47 10.11 -25.83
CA GLU A 237 -14.50 10.07 -24.36
C GLU A 237 -13.22 9.43 -23.80
N ILE A 238 -12.73 8.34 -24.41
CA ILE A 238 -11.49 7.67 -23.99
C ILE A 238 -10.25 8.53 -24.26
N PHE A 239 -10.22 9.32 -25.34
CA PHE A 239 -9.11 10.23 -25.62
C PHE A 239 -9.07 11.44 -24.70
N GLU A 240 -10.23 12.04 -24.37
CA GLU A 240 -10.29 13.15 -23.40
C GLU A 240 -9.74 12.73 -22.04
N LEU A 241 -10.09 11.51 -21.65
CA LEU A 241 -9.56 10.78 -20.53
C LEU A 241 -8.01 10.73 -20.62
N SER A 242 -7.45 10.08 -21.64
CA SER A 242 -5.98 9.93 -21.82
C SER A 242 -5.21 11.25 -21.78
N ASN A 243 -5.62 12.23 -22.59
CA ASN A 243 -4.96 13.52 -22.74
C ASN A 243 -5.00 14.37 -21.45
N SER A 244 -6.13 14.31 -20.72
CA SER A 244 -6.27 15.02 -19.44
C SER A 244 -5.28 14.50 -18.40
N TRP A 245 -4.96 13.20 -18.45
CA TRP A 245 -4.03 12.59 -17.51
C TRP A 245 -2.58 12.72 -17.91
N GLU A 246 -2.21 12.58 -19.19
CA GLU A 246 -0.84 12.84 -19.64
C GLU A 246 -0.39 14.24 -19.22
N ARG A 247 -1.23 15.24 -19.47
CA ARG A 247 -0.95 16.63 -19.08
C ARG A 247 -0.78 16.79 -17.57
N LYS A 248 -1.67 16.19 -16.77
CA LYS A 248 -1.61 16.28 -15.29
C LYS A 248 -0.50 15.43 -14.67
N GLY A 249 -0.17 14.30 -15.28
CA GLY A 249 0.94 13.43 -14.91
C GLY A 249 2.27 14.12 -15.14
N MET A 250 2.40 14.83 -16.26
CA MET A 250 3.54 15.70 -16.53
C MET A 250 3.64 16.84 -15.51
N GLU A 251 2.54 17.54 -15.22
CA GLU A 251 2.49 18.60 -14.19
C GLU A 251 2.92 18.09 -12.80
N LYS A 252 2.37 16.96 -12.35
CA LYS A 252 2.75 16.34 -11.06
C LYS A 252 4.18 15.80 -11.06
N GLY A 253 4.65 15.28 -12.18
CA GLY A 253 6.03 14.81 -12.34
C GLY A 253 7.02 15.95 -12.17
N ILE A 254 6.71 17.12 -12.76
CA ILE A 254 7.48 18.35 -12.58
C ILE A 254 7.41 18.81 -11.12
N GLU A 255 6.23 18.85 -10.51
CA GLU A 255 6.04 19.27 -9.12
C GLU A 255 6.83 18.40 -8.13
N LYS A 256 6.69 17.07 -8.21
CA LYS A 256 7.47 16.12 -7.40
C LYS A 256 8.97 16.20 -7.69
N GLY A 257 9.35 16.47 -8.94
CA GLY A 257 10.75 16.69 -9.34
C GLY A 257 11.35 17.92 -8.66
N ILE A 258 10.59 19.02 -8.62
CA ILE A 258 10.97 20.26 -7.94
C ILE A 258 11.04 20.04 -6.43
N GLU A 259 10.03 19.41 -5.82
CA GLU A 259 10.00 19.15 -4.38
C GLU A 259 11.19 18.29 -3.94
N LYS A 260 11.44 17.16 -4.61
CA LYS A 260 12.62 16.31 -4.35
C LYS A 260 13.93 17.05 -4.62
N GLY A 261 13.96 17.94 -5.61
CA GLY A 261 15.11 18.77 -5.92
C GLY A 261 15.42 19.77 -4.80
N ILE A 262 14.40 20.42 -4.26
CA ILE A 262 14.50 21.35 -3.13
C ILE A 262 14.94 20.61 -1.87
N GLU A 263 14.30 19.48 -1.54
CA GLU A 263 14.64 18.68 -0.37
C GLU A 263 16.11 18.23 -0.40
N LYS A 264 16.56 17.65 -1.53
CA LYS A 264 17.97 17.28 -1.73
C LYS A 264 18.91 18.49 -1.68
N GLY A 265 18.49 19.64 -2.21
CA GLY A 265 19.26 20.89 -2.16
C GLY A 265 19.46 21.40 -0.74
N ILE A 266 18.40 21.38 0.08
CA ILE A 266 18.43 21.77 1.49
C ILE A 266 19.31 20.80 2.29
N GLU A 267 19.17 19.50 2.08
CA GLU A 267 19.98 18.49 2.77
C GLU A 267 21.47 18.65 2.43
N LYS A 268 21.79 18.83 1.14
CA LYS A 268 23.17 19.10 0.69
C LYS A 268 23.72 20.40 1.28
N GLY A 269 22.95 21.48 1.28
CA GLY A 269 23.35 22.76 1.86
C GLY A 269 23.63 22.66 3.37
N LYS A 270 22.77 21.97 4.13
CA LYS A 270 22.99 21.69 5.56
C LYS A 270 24.27 20.88 5.77
N MET A 271 24.54 19.91 4.90
CA MET A 271 25.75 19.10 5.00
C MET A 271 27.02 19.91 4.70
N GLU A 272 27.02 20.73 3.65
CA GLU A 272 28.13 21.64 3.32
C GLU A 272 28.39 22.66 4.44
N GLU A 273 27.33 23.21 5.04
CA GLU A 273 27.44 24.12 6.18
C GLU A 273 28.06 23.45 7.40
N ARG A 274 27.62 22.22 7.75
CA ARG A 274 28.22 21.42 8.82
C ARG A 274 29.71 21.17 8.58
N GLN A 275 30.10 20.87 7.34
CA GLN A 275 31.50 20.67 6.98
C GLN A 275 32.32 21.96 7.06
N ASN A 276 31.75 23.12 6.67
CA ASN A 276 32.42 24.41 6.75
C ASN A 276 32.64 24.83 8.21
N ILE A 277 31.62 24.68 9.07
CA ILE A 277 31.73 24.92 10.52
C ILE A 277 32.80 23.99 11.12
N ALA A 278 32.82 22.72 10.72
CA ALA A 278 33.84 21.77 11.18
C ALA A 278 35.26 22.23 10.80
N LYS A 279 35.47 22.67 9.55
CA LYS A 279 36.76 23.17 9.08
C LYS A 279 37.22 24.41 9.85
N GLU A 280 36.33 25.36 10.13
CA GLU A 280 36.67 26.56 10.91
C GLU A 280 37.08 26.21 12.35
N LEU A 281 36.30 25.35 13.02
CA LEU A 281 36.61 24.92 14.38
C LEU A 281 37.94 24.13 14.47
N LEU A 282 38.24 23.29 13.47
CA LEU A 282 39.50 22.56 13.38
C LEU A 282 40.68 23.50 13.14
N LYS A 283 40.55 24.52 12.29
CA LYS A 283 41.58 25.56 12.09
C LYS A 283 41.87 26.36 13.37
N GLN A 284 40.88 26.52 14.23
CA GLN A 284 41.04 27.15 15.55
C GLN A 284 41.62 26.20 16.62
N GLY A 285 41.96 24.96 16.26
CA GLY A 285 42.59 24.00 17.18
C GLY A 285 41.61 23.22 18.05
N SER A 286 40.31 23.22 17.74
CA SER A 286 39.30 22.49 18.51
C SER A 286 39.53 20.97 18.43
N PRO A 287 39.32 20.21 19.53
CA PRO A 287 39.41 18.75 19.52
C PRO A 287 38.38 18.10 18.60
N VAL A 288 38.76 17.02 17.91
CA VAL A 288 37.90 16.27 16.96
C VAL A 288 36.58 15.83 17.60
N GLU A 289 36.62 15.38 18.85
CA GLU A 289 35.43 14.97 19.61
C GLU A 289 34.46 16.11 19.88
N PHE A 290 34.98 17.31 20.11
CA PHE A 290 34.15 18.50 20.29
C PHE A 290 33.51 18.92 18.96
N VAL A 291 34.29 18.91 17.88
CA VAL A 291 33.80 19.27 16.54
C VAL A 291 32.71 18.31 16.08
N ALA A 292 32.92 16.99 16.19
CA ALA A 292 31.92 15.97 15.82
C ALA A 292 30.59 16.16 16.59
N LYS A 293 30.68 16.51 17.88
CA LYS A 293 29.49 16.76 18.71
C LYS A 293 28.72 18.01 18.29
N VAL A 294 29.41 19.09 17.91
CA VAL A 294 28.79 20.38 17.55
C VAL A 294 28.20 20.36 16.14
N THR A 295 28.88 19.70 15.18
CA THR A 295 28.44 19.66 13.79
C THR A 295 27.55 18.47 13.47
N HIS A 296 27.38 17.56 14.42
CA HIS A 296 26.67 16.28 14.25
C HIS A 296 27.25 15.41 13.13
N LEU A 297 28.52 15.59 12.81
CA LEU A 297 29.29 14.74 11.90
C LEU A 297 29.87 13.55 12.67
N SER A 298 30.14 12.45 11.97
CA SER A 298 30.85 11.33 12.56
C SER A 298 32.31 11.73 12.88
N LYS A 299 32.95 11.04 13.84
CA LYS A 299 34.36 11.29 14.13
C LYS A 299 35.25 11.05 12.90
N GLU A 300 34.93 10.02 12.12
CA GLU A 300 35.65 9.66 10.89
C GLU A 300 35.56 10.78 9.84
N GLU A 301 34.37 11.36 9.64
CA GLU A 301 34.16 12.49 8.72
C GLU A 301 34.97 13.72 9.16
N VAL A 302 35.03 14.00 10.46
CA VAL A 302 35.80 15.12 11.02
C VAL A 302 37.31 14.88 10.92
N GLU A 303 37.79 13.65 11.12
CA GLU A 303 39.20 13.29 10.92
C GLU A 303 39.62 13.38 9.45
N GLU A 304 38.75 12.95 8.53
CA GLU A 304 39.00 13.09 7.09
C GLU A 304 39.08 14.57 6.67
N LEU A 305 38.20 15.42 7.21
CA LEU A 305 38.26 16.86 7.00
C LEU A 305 39.55 17.47 7.57
N LYS A 306 40.00 17.01 8.73
CA LYS A 306 41.24 17.44 9.37
C LYS A 306 42.48 17.08 8.54
N GLY A 307 42.49 15.89 7.91
CA GLY A 307 43.60 15.46 7.04
C GLY A 307 43.70 16.22 5.71
N LYS A 308 42.65 16.94 5.31
CA LYS A 308 42.57 17.74 4.08
C LYS A 308 42.82 19.25 4.29
N LEU A 309 43.06 19.68 5.54
CA LEU A 309 43.29 21.07 5.95
C LEU A 309 44.79 21.39 6.08
#